data_AF-A0A0G2GV34-F1
#
_entry.id   AF-A0A0G2GV34-F1
#
_cell.length_a   1.000
_cell.length_b   1.000
_cell.length_c   1.000
_cell.angle_alpha   90.00
_cell.angle_beta   90.00
_cell.angle_gamma   90.00
#
_symmetry.space_group_name_H-M   'P 1'
#
loop_
_entity.id
_entity.type
_entity.pdbx_description
1 polymer ?
#
loop_
_entity_poly.entity_id
_entity_poly.type
_entity_poly.pdbx_seq_one_letter_code
_entity_poly.pdbx_strand_id
1 'polypeptide(L)'
;MSEQAVVQKHLGKERTIAPASKAAKKYYPVDDEAQPKKACLTPLRAAWVRKSVRPTKLRSSLQPGTILILLAGRFRGKRVVLLKHLSQGVLLVTGPFKINGVPLRRVNARYVIATSFQVDLSGIDSSTVEKVASPDYFTKDKKTEKKASEETFFKQGEKPEKKKVASGRAQDQKAIDKALLSSIKKEKYLASYLATSFSLRNGQKPHEMKF
;
A
#
# COMPACT_ATOMS: atom_id res chain seq x y z
N MET A 1 -1.45 31.65 -17.93
CA MET A 1 -0.77 32.14 -19.14
C MET A 1 -1.58 31.68 -20.35
N SER A 2 -2.35 32.57 -20.97
CA SER A 2 -3.14 32.27 -22.16
C SER A 2 -2.23 32.21 -23.39
N GLU A 3 -2.09 31.04 -24.02
CA GLU A 3 -1.33 30.89 -25.27
C GLU A 3 -2.01 31.66 -26.40
N GLN A 4 -1.33 32.70 -26.90
CA GLN A 4 -1.82 33.56 -28.00
C GLN A 4 -1.48 32.94 -29.36
N ALA A 5 -2.31 33.21 -30.36
CA ALA A 5 -2.06 32.79 -31.74
C ALA A 5 -0.85 33.53 -32.32
N VAL A 6 0.03 32.81 -33.03
CA VAL A 6 1.26 33.36 -33.61
C VAL A 6 0.99 33.74 -35.06
N VAL A 7 1.24 34.99 -35.44
CA VAL A 7 1.17 35.45 -36.83
C VAL A 7 2.50 35.12 -37.51
N GLN A 8 2.46 34.33 -38.58
CA GLN A 8 3.65 34.01 -39.40
C GLN A 8 3.43 34.47 -40.84
N LYS A 9 4.46 35.05 -41.45
CA LYS A 9 4.48 35.41 -42.88
C LYS A 9 4.92 34.22 -43.71
N HIS A 10 4.10 33.82 -44.67
CA HIS A 10 4.48 32.80 -45.66
C HIS A 10 4.12 33.31 -47.05
N LEU A 11 5.09 33.34 -47.98
CA LEU A 11 4.92 33.79 -49.36
C LEU A 11 4.25 35.17 -49.49
N GLY A 12 4.67 36.14 -48.67
CA GLY A 12 4.21 37.54 -48.75
C GLY A 12 2.82 37.83 -48.18
N LYS A 13 2.10 36.83 -47.63
CA LYS A 13 0.80 37.02 -46.95
C LYS A 13 0.89 36.62 -45.47
N GLU A 14 0.30 37.43 -44.59
CA GLU A 14 0.23 37.16 -43.16
C GLU A 14 -0.85 36.10 -42.87
N ARG A 15 -0.49 35.05 -42.13
CA ARG A 15 -1.43 34.02 -41.65
C ARG A 15 -1.34 33.90 -40.14
N THR A 16 -2.49 33.96 -39.48
CA THR A 16 -2.63 33.73 -38.03
C THR A 16 -2.69 32.23 -37.77
N ILE A 17 -1.72 31.68 -37.06
CA ILE A 17 -1.65 30.24 -36.74
C ILE A 17 -2.16 30.04 -35.31
N ALA A 18 -3.16 29.18 -35.15
CA ALA A 18 -3.65 28.80 -33.84
C ALA A 18 -2.54 28.14 -33.00
N PRO A 19 -2.50 28.36 -31.67
CA PRO A 19 -1.51 27.74 -30.81
C PRO A 19 -1.59 26.21 -30.92
N ALA A 20 -0.45 25.52 -30.77
CA ALA A 20 -0.35 24.07 -30.97
C ALA A 20 -1.35 23.25 -30.13
N SER A 21 -1.78 23.78 -28.97
CA SER A 21 -2.82 23.21 -28.11
C SER A 21 -4.22 23.17 -28.75
N LYS A 22 -4.49 24.02 -29.74
CA LYS A 22 -5.76 24.10 -30.50
C LYS A 22 -5.64 23.51 -31.91
N ALA A 23 -4.48 22.95 -32.27
CA ALA A 23 -4.30 22.30 -33.56
C ALA A 23 -5.19 21.05 -33.65
N ALA A 24 -5.91 20.91 -34.76
CA ALA A 24 -6.78 19.77 -34.98
C ALA A 24 -5.95 18.47 -35.13
N LYS A 25 -6.47 17.35 -34.63
CA LYS A 25 -5.81 16.05 -34.78
C LYS A 25 -5.78 15.65 -36.27
N LYS A 26 -4.69 15.00 -36.70
CA LYS A 26 -4.56 14.49 -38.09
C LYS A 26 -5.46 13.28 -38.38
N TYR A 27 -5.92 12.60 -37.34
CA TYR A 27 -6.76 11.40 -37.42
C TYR A 27 -8.08 11.66 -36.70
N TYR A 28 -9.19 11.35 -37.38
CA TYR A 28 -10.55 11.37 -36.83
C TYR A 28 -11.10 9.95 -36.84
N PRO A 29 -11.64 9.45 -35.71
CA PRO A 29 -12.36 8.19 -35.73
C PRO A 29 -13.65 8.34 -36.56
N VAL A 30 -14.12 7.24 -37.15
CA VAL A 30 -15.36 7.22 -37.94
C VAL A 30 -16.59 7.37 -37.04
N ASP A 31 -16.52 6.79 -35.83
CA ASP A 31 -17.56 6.87 -34.81
C ASP A 31 -17.05 7.61 -33.58
N ASP A 32 -17.85 8.51 -33.04
CA ASP A 32 -17.56 9.17 -31.76
C ASP A 32 -17.96 8.28 -30.59
N GLU A 33 -17.01 8.00 -29.68
CA GLU A 33 -17.33 7.35 -28.41
C GLU A 33 -18.16 8.28 -27.52
N ALA A 34 -19.34 7.82 -27.12
CA ALA A 34 -20.21 8.56 -26.21
C ALA A 34 -19.48 8.85 -24.88
N GLN A 35 -19.21 10.12 -24.61
CA GLN A 35 -18.56 10.54 -23.37
C GLN A 35 -19.48 10.22 -22.17
N PRO A 36 -18.94 9.66 -21.07
CA PRO A 36 -19.73 9.42 -19.87
C PRO A 36 -20.33 10.75 -19.42
N LYS A 37 -21.66 10.80 -19.29
CA LYS A 37 -22.40 12.01 -18.88
C LYS A 37 -21.76 12.54 -17.60
N LYS A 38 -21.26 13.78 -17.63
CA LYS A 38 -20.91 14.53 -16.43
C LYS A 38 -22.18 14.57 -15.59
N ALA A 39 -22.24 13.77 -14.54
CA ALA A 39 -23.44 13.65 -13.73
C ALA A 39 -23.87 15.06 -13.29
N CYS A 40 -25.07 15.40 -13.71
CA CYS A 40 -25.77 16.66 -13.59
C CYS A 40 -25.44 17.46 -12.31
N LEU A 41 -25.07 18.73 -12.50
CA LEU A 41 -25.01 19.81 -11.52
C LEU A 41 -26.38 20.17 -10.90
N THR A 42 -27.26 19.19 -10.70
CA THR A 42 -28.53 19.40 -10.00
C THR A 42 -28.44 18.78 -8.60
N PRO A 43 -28.84 19.51 -7.54
CA PRO A 43 -28.63 19.09 -6.15
C PRO A 43 -29.29 17.75 -5.80
N LEU A 44 -30.39 17.38 -6.48
CA LEU A 44 -31.17 16.16 -6.23
C LEU A 44 -30.57 14.88 -6.85
N ARG A 45 -29.78 14.98 -7.94
CA ARG A 45 -29.14 13.81 -8.59
C ARG A 45 -27.62 13.74 -8.38
N ALA A 46 -27.04 14.75 -7.74
CA ALA A 46 -25.63 14.77 -7.31
C ALA A 46 -25.30 13.76 -6.18
N ALA A 47 -26.29 13.03 -5.66
CA ALA A 47 -26.10 11.98 -4.66
C ALA A 47 -25.57 10.66 -5.27
N TRP A 48 -25.84 10.37 -6.55
CA TRP A 48 -25.48 9.09 -7.16
C TRP A 48 -24.02 9.04 -7.67
N VAL A 49 -23.39 10.18 -7.91
CA VAL A 49 -22.04 10.27 -8.53
C VAL A 49 -21.05 11.06 -7.65
N ARG A 50 -21.15 10.89 -6.34
CA ARG A 50 -20.03 11.22 -5.45
C ARG A 50 -19.47 9.92 -4.91
N LYS A 51 -18.57 9.30 -5.69
CA LYS A 51 -17.51 8.45 -5.14
C LYS A 51 -16.56 9.33 -4.32
N SER A 52 -17.09 10.03 -3.32
CA SER A 52 -16.30 10.75 -2.34
C SER A 52 -15.51 9.72 -1.57
N VAL A 53 -14.20 9.93 -1.45
CA VAL A 53 -13.32 9.06 -0.68
C VAL A 53 -13.84 9.04 0.75
N ARG A 54 -14.46 7.94 1.17
CA ARG A 54 -14.92 7.78 2.55
C ARG A 54 -13.71 7.37 3.41
N PRO A 55 -13.45 8.04 4.54
CA PRO A 55 -12.37 7.63 5.43
C PRO A 55 -12.64 6.22 5.94
N THR A 56 -11.60 5.38 5.96
CA THR A 56 -11.74 4.00 6.43
C THR A 56 -11.91 4.00 7.95
N LYS A 57 -13.07 3.52 8.44
CA LYS A 57 -13.31 3.33 9.87
C LYS A 57 -12.72 2.00 10.33
N LEU A 58 -11.79 2.06 11.28
CA LEU A 58 -11.18 0.89 11.90
C LEU A 58 -11.96 0.48 13.15
N ARG A 59 -11.83 -0.80 13.53
CA ARG A 59 -12.45 -1.37 14.74
C ARG A 59 -11.72 -0.84 15.98
N SER A 60 -12.45 -0.66 17.09
CA SER A 60 -11.88 -0.21 18.37
C SER A 60 -10.83 -1.16 18.95
N SER A 61 -10.86 -2.45 18.60
CA SER A 61 -9.87 -3.43 19.04
C SER A 61 -8.49 -3.27 18.38
N LEU A 62 -8.40 -2.52 17.27
CA LEU A 62 -7.15 -2.32 16.56
C LEU A 62 -6.47 -1.06 17.09
N GLN A 63 -5.88 -1.15 18.28
CA GLN A 63 -5.08 -0.06 18.84
C GLN A 63 -3.60 -0.22 18.49
N PRO A 64 -2.83 0.85 18.28
CA PRO A 64 -1.39 0.75 18.08
C PRO A 64 -0.75 0.04 19.28
N GLY A 65 0.12 -0.94 19.02
CA GLY A 65 0.73 -1.81 20.03
C GLY A 65 0.03 -3.16 20.21
N THR A 66 -1.21 -3.30 19.73
CA THR A 66 -1.95 -4.55 19.83
C THR A 66 -1.29 -5.66 19.03
N ILE A 67 -1.26 -6.87 19.59
CA ILE A 67 -0.82 -8.05 18.85
C ILE A 67 -1.95 -8.53 17.93
N LEU A 68 -1.54 -8.87 16.71
CA LEU A 68 -2.41 -9.19 15.59
C LEU A 68 -2.06 -10.59 15.08
N ILE A 69 -3.08 -11.40 14.81
CA ILE A 69 -2.93 -12.67 14.11
C ILE A 69 -3.28 -12.47 12.64
N LEU A 70 -2.32 -12.71 11.75
CA LEU A 70 -2.55 -12.62 10.30
C LEU A 70 -3.30 -13.84 9.80
N LEU A 71 -4.40 -13.64 9.08
CA LEU A 71 -5.20 -14.75 8.53
C LEU A 71 -4.82 -15.11 7.10
N ALA A 72 -4.40 -14.12 6.31
CA ALA A 72 -4.19 -14.29 4.87
C ALA A 72 -2.75 -13.99 4.43
N GLY A 73 -2.38 -14.53 3.28
CA GLY A 73 -1.09 -14.31 2.63
C GLY A 73 0.03 -15.25 3.11
N ARG A 74 1.27 -14.90 2.77
CA ARG A 74 2.46 -15.71 3.07
C ARG A 74 2.73 -15.87 4.57
N PHE A 75 2.32 -14.90 5.38
CA PHE A 75 2.55 -14.87 6.83
C PHE A 75 1.29 -15.24 7.63
N ARG A 76 0.38 -16.03 7.05
CA ARG A 76 -0.82 -16.53 7.75
C ARG A 76 -0.44 -17.29 9.04
N GLY A 77 -1.25 -17.15 10.07
CA GLY A 77 -1.03 -17.68 11.41
C GLY A 77 0.05 -16.94 12.22
N LYS A 78 0.86 -16.05 11.62
CA LYS A 78 1.88 -15.32 12.39
C LYS A 78 1.24 -14.29 13.30
N ARG A 79 1.81 -14.15 14.49
CA ARG A 79 1.50 -13.11 15.48
C ARG A 79 2.41 -11.92 15.26
N VAL A 80 1.86 -10.72 15.23
CA VAL A 80 2.55 -9.55 14.70
C VAL A 80 2.10 -8.30 15.44
N VAL A 81 2.96 -7.29 15.61
CA VAL A 81 2.63 -6.08 16.36
C VAL A 81 2.10 -5.00 15.41
N LEU A 82 1.00 -4.37 15.78
CA LEU A 82 0.45 -3.21 15.08
C LEU A 82 1.24 -1.94 15.42
N LEU A 83 1.76 -1.24 14.41
CA LEU A 83 2.48 0.02 14.61
C LEU A 83 1.58 1.25 14.44
N LYS A 84 0.97 1.37 13.26
CA LYS A 84 0.23 2.59 12.86
C LYS A 84 -0.89 2.26 11.88
N HIS A 85 -1.94 3.07 11.92
CA HIS A 85 -2.98 3.10 10.91
C HIS A 85 -2.57 4.02 9.76
N LEU A 86 -2.60 3.50 8.54
CA LEU A 86 -2.31 4.30 7.35
C LEU A 86 -3.58 5.00 6.86
N SER A 87 -3.42 6.18 6.25
CA SER A 87 -4.52 6.96 5.66
C SER A 87 -5.31 6.18 4.61
N GLN A 88 -4.68 5.20 3.96
CA GLN A 88 -5.30 4.31 2.97
C GLN A 88 -6.24 3.26 3.58
N GLY A 89 -6.43 3.22 4.91
CA GLY A 89 -7.26 2.22 5.58
C GLY A 89 -6.57 0.86 5.77
N VAL A 90 -5.24 0.85 5.66
CA VAL A 90 -4.39 -0.34 5.78
C VAL A 90 -3.55 -0.20 7.05
N LEU A 91 -3.18 -1.32 7.68
CA LEU A 91 -2.39 -1.37 8.89
C LEU A 91 -0.91 -1.51 8.53
N LEU A 92 -0.05 -0.73 9.20
CA LEU A 92 1.39 -0.95 9.21
C LEU A 92 1.73 -1.88 10.38
N VAL A 93 2.35 -3.00 10.05
CA VAL A 93 2.53 -4.12 10.97
C VAL A 93 3.98 -4.59 10.90
N THR A 94 4.57 -4.96 12.04
CA THR A 94 5.91 -5.56 12.13
C THR A 94 5.91 -6.77 13.06
N GLY A 95 6.52 -7.87 12.63
CA GLY A 95 6.72 -9.03 13.48
C GLY A 95 8.20 -9.16 13.70
N PRO A 96 8.74 -8.70 14.85
CA PRO A 96 10.16 -8.47 15.05
C PRO A 96 10.99 -9.47 14.27
N PHE A 97 11.72 -9.02 13.24
CA PHE A 97 12.09 -9.87 12.12
C PHE A 97 12.95 -11.06 12.57
N LYS A 98 13.70 -10.88 13.66
CA LYS A 98 14.52 -11.91 14.33
C LYS A 98 13.69 -13.05 14.94
N ILE A 99 12.47 -12.79 15.39
CA ILE A 99 11.59 -13.77 16.05
C ILE A 99 10.74 -14.50 15.00
N ASN A 100 10.05 -13.75 14.13
CA ASN A 100 8.97 -14.31 13.32
C ASN A 100 9.26 -14.35 11.81
N GLY A 101 10.31 -13.64 11.37
CA GLY A 101 10.64 -13.45 9.96
C GLY A 101 9.62 -12.61 9.17
N VAL A 102 8.76 -11.84 9.86
CA VAL A 102 7.76 -10.97 9.23
C VAL A 102 8.33 -9.54 9.16
N PRO A 103 8.73 -9.04 7.99
CA PRO A 103 9.23 -7.67 7.88
C PRO A 103 8.09 -6.66 8.04
N LEU A 104 8.43 -5.38 8.11
CA LEU A 104 7.50 -4.27 7.98
C LEU A 104 6.63 -4.49 6.74
N ARG A 105 5.32 -4.57 6.97
CA ARG A 105 4.35 -4.94 5.94
C ARG A 105 3.07 -4.14 6.12
N ARG A 106 2.47 -3.78 4.99
CA ARG A 106 1.07 -3.32 4.92
C ARG A 106 0.12 -4.50 4.93
N VAL A 107 -0.88 -4.45 5.80
CA VAL A 107 -1.89 -5.50 5.96
C VAL A 107 -3.29 -4.89 6.04
N ASN A 108 -4.25 -5.44 5.31
CA ASN A 108 -5.65 -4.98 5.39
C ASN A 108 -6.27 -5.44 6.73
N ALA A 109 -6.93 -4.52 7.43
CA ALA A 109 -7.57 -4.75 8.72
C ALA A 109 -8.60 -5.89 8.72
N ARG A 110 -9.19 -6.24 7.57
CA ARG A 110 -10.15 -7.36 7.45
C ARG A 110 -9.51 -8.73 7.66
N TYR A 111 -8.23 -8.90 7.35
CA TYR A 111 -7.55 -10.21 7.39
C TYR A 111 -6.74 -10.40 8.67
N VAL A 112 -7.20 -9.81 9.76
CA VAL A 112 -6.49 -9.77 11.03
C VAL A 112 -7.45 -10.05 12.18
N ILE A 113 -7.02 -10.87 13.13
CA ILE A 113 -7.64 -10.96 14.45
C ILE A 113 -6.81 -10.11 15.41
N ALA A 114 -7.45 -9.15 16.08
CA ALA A 114 -6.84 -8.39 17.15
C ALA A 114 -6.93 -9.20 18.44
N THR A 115 -5.80 -9.39 19.12
CA THR A 115 -5.80 -9.99 20.46
C THR A 115 -5.98 -8.92 21.53
N SER A 116 -6.32 -9.33 22.73
CA SER A 116 -6.42 -8.49 23.93
C SER A 116 -5.06 -7.91 24.39
N PHE A 117 -3.94 -8.56 24.04
CA PHE A 117 -2.62 -8.15 24.49
C PHE A 117 -2.06 -6.95 23.71
N GLN A 118 -1.52 -5.96 24.42
CA GLN A 118 -0.92 -4.75 23.87
C GLN A 118 0.51 -4.58 24.38
N VAL A 119 1.42 -4.23 23.46
CA VAL A 119 2.83 -3.97 23.76
C VAL A 119 3.07 -2.47 23.74
N ASP A 120 3.82 -1.98 24.73
CA ASP A 120 4.21 -0.58 24.81
C ASP A 120 5.14 -0.18 23.65
N LEU A 121 4.73 0.87 22.93
CA LEU A 121 5.45 1.45 21.80
C LEU A 121 6.27 2.70 22.16
N SER A 122 6.41 3.02 23.45
CA SER A 122 6.93 4.29 23.99
C SER A 122 8.44 4.57 23.75
N GLY A 123 9.10 3.84 22.88
CA GLY A 123 10.50 4.05 22.51
C GLY A 123 10.80 3.88 21.01
N ILE A 124 9.76 3.85 20.17
CA ILE A 124 9.92 3.68 18.73
C ILE A 124 10.15 5.04 18.08
N ASP A 125 11.14 5.13 17.20
CA ASP A 125 11.45 6.32 16.42
C ASP A 125 10.26 6.71 15.51
N SER A 126 9.45 7.67 15.96
CA SER A 126 8.24 8.14 15.26
C SER A 126 8.54 8.58 13.82
N SER A 127 9.70 9.23 13.61
CA SER A 127 10.16 9.67 12.30
C SER A 127 10.36 8.51 11.31
N THR A 128 10.87 7.37 11.77
CA THR A 128 11.05 6.17 10.94
C THR A 128 9.70 5.55 10.59
N VAL A 129 8.78 5.50 11.55
CA VAL A 129 7.41 5.00 11.32
C VAL A 129 6.68 5.86 10.30
N GLU A 130 6.87 7.18 10.33
CA GLU A 130 6.27 8.10 9.36
C GLU A 130 6.85 7.96 7.95
N LYS A 131 8.17 7.81 7.83
CA LYS A 131 8.82 7.51 6.54
C LYS A 131 8.26 6.22 5.93
N VAL A 132 8.16 5.15 6.73
CA VAL A 132 7.64 3.85 6.30
C VAL A 132 6.13 3.91 6.03
N ALA A 133 5.39 4.80 6.71
CA ALA A 133 3.96 4.98 6.51
C ALA A 133 3.60 5.68 5.18
N SER A 134 4.58 6.27 4.49
CA SER A 134 4.33 6.88 3.19
C SER A 134 3.79 5.84 2.18
N PRO A 135 2.82 6.22 1.33
CA PRO A 135 2.15 5.29 0.42
C PRO A 135 3.10 4.67 -0.62
N ASP A 136 4.15 5.42 -0.98
CA ASP A 136 5.14 5.07 -2.00
C ASP A 136 6.24 4.13 -1.47
N TYR A 137 6.47 4.09 -0.15
CA TYR A 137 7.54 3.28 0.43
C TYR A 137 7.45 1.79 0.07
N PHE A 138 6.22 1.27 -0.06
CA PHE A 138 5.93 -0.14 -0.36
C PHE A 138 5.49 -0.37 -1.81
N THR A 139 5.58 0.63 -2.70
CA THR A 139 5.29 0.39 -4.11
C THR A 139 6.35 -0.51 -4.72
N LYS A 140 5.92 -1.44 -5.56
CA LYS A 140 6.85 -2.27 -6.33
C LYS A 140 7.42 -1.41 -7.45
N ASP A 141 8.73 -1.47 -7.65
CA ASP A 141 9.36 -0.86 -8.82
C ASP A 141 8.72 -1.45 -10.07
N LYS A 142 8.09 -0.60 -10.88
CA LYS A 142 7.61 -0.99 -12.19
C LYS A 142 8.84 -1.22 -13.05
N LYS A 143 9.12 -2.47 -13.41
CA LYS A 143 10.11 -2.74 -14.45
C LYS A 143 9.58 -2.08 -15.71
N THR A 144 10.33 -1.14 -16.28
CA THR A 144 10.03 -0.58 -17.59
C THR A 144 10.00 -1.75 -18.57
N GLU A 145 8.82 -2.06 -19.09
CA GLU A 145 8.65 -3.07 -20.12
C GLU A 145 9.47 -2.61 -21.34
N LYS A 146 10.68 -3.16 -21.48
CA LYS A 146 11.36 -3.12 -22.77
C LYS A 146 10.44 -3.87 -23.73
N LYS A 147 10.14 -3.27 -24.89
CA LYS A 147 9.29 -3.87 -25.94
C LYS A 147 9.62 -5.35 -26.06
N ALA A 148 8.60 -6.21 -25.89
CA ALA A 148 8.77 -7.65 -25.90
C ALA A 148 9.40 -8.09 -27.23
N SER A 149 10.71 -8.33 -27.21
CA SER A 149 11.40 -9.08 -28.26
C SER A 149 11.43 -10.56 -27.86
N GLU A 150 11.42 -11.47 -28.84
CA GLU A 150 11.37 -12.93 -28.60
C GLU A 150 12.43 -13.41 -27.60
N GLU A 151 13.62 -12.80 -27.57
CA GLU A 151 14.68 -13.11 -26.60
C GLU A 151 14.29 -12.88 -25.13
N THR A 152 13.40 -11.92 -24.86
CA THR A 152 12.92 -11.66 -23.48
C THR A 152 11.91 -12.70 -23.00
N PHE A 153 11.25 -13.40 -23.93
CA PHE A 153 10.30 -14.48 -23.64
C PHE A 153 11.02 -15.78 -23.25
N PHE A 154 12.11 -16.13 -23.93
CA PHE A 154 12.92 -17.32 -23.60
C PHE A 154 13.66 -17.20 -22.26
N LYS A 155 14.03 -15.98 -21.83
CA LYS A 155 14.63 -15.73 -20.50
C LYS A 155 13.65 -15.82 -19.32
N GLN A 156 12.36 -15.95 -19.60
CA GLN A 156 11.32 -16.01 -18.57
C GLN A 156 11.13 -17.43 -17.99
N GLY A 157 11.67 -18.47 -18.66
CA GLY A 157 11.66 -19.86 -18.21
C GLY A 157 12.74 -20.23 -17.19
N GLU A 158 13.79 -19.41 -17.03
CA GLU A 158 14.78 -19.60 -15.96
C GLU A 158 14.21 -19.15 -14.61
N LYS A 159 14.58 -19.88 -13.55
CA LYS A 159 14.13 -19.61 -12.18
C LYS A 159 14.33 -18.12 -11.86
N PRO A 160 13.27 -17.37 -11.50
CA PRO A 160 13.36 -15.94 -11.31
C PRO A 160 14.39 -15.62 -10.22
N GLU A 161 15.37 -14.77 -10.55
CA GLU A 161 16.37 -14.30 -9.59
C GLU A 161 15.69 -13.79 -8.31
N LYS A 162 16.19 -14.26 -7.17
CA LYS A 162 15.69 -13.85 -5.85
C LYS A 162 15.89 -12.33 -5.71
N LYS A 163 14.78 -11.61 -5.51
CA LYS A 163 14.80 -10.16 -5.29
C LYS A 163 15.71 -9.84 -4.09
N LYS A 164 16.83 -9.18 -4.35
CA LYS A 164 17.70 -8.64 -3.29
C LYS A 164 16.95 -7.53 -2.56
N VAL A 165 16.92 -7.62 -1.23
CA VAL A 165 16.27 -6.61 -0.40
C VAL A 165 17.10 -5.33 -0.45
N ALA A 166 16.46 -4.18 -0.71
CA ALA A 166 17.14 -2.89 -0.67
C ALA A 166 17.73 -2.65 0.74
N SER A 167 19.00 -2.23 0.80
CA SER A 167 19.75 -2.02 2.05
C SER A 167 19.03 -1.08 3.02
N GLY A 168 18.38 -0.02 2.50
CA GLY A 168 17.62 0.95 3.30
C GLY A 168 16.47 0.30 4.10
N ARG A 169 15.68 -0.59 3.48
CA ARG A 169 14.56 -1.26 4.17
C ARG A 169 15.03 -2.14 5.34
N ALA A 170 16.22 -2.73 5.21
CA ALA A 170 16.81 -3.54 6.26
C ALA A 170 17.30 -2.68 7.44
N GLN A 171 17.76 -1.45 7.19
CA GLN A 171 18.14 -0.50 8.24
C GLN A 171 16.91 0.01 8.99
N ASP A 172 15.86 0.42 8.28
CA ASP A 172 14.59 0.87 8.87
C ASP A 172 13.96 -0.21 9.75
N GLN A 173 14.01 -1.48 9.28
CA GLN A 173 13.56 -2.62 10.07
C GLN A 173 14.35 -2.77 11.37
N LYS A 174 15.68 -2.68 11.31
CA LYS A 174 16.54 -2.83 12.49
C LYS A 174 16.30 -1.72 13.52
N ALA A 175 16.06 -0.49 13.07
CA ALA A 175 15.75 0.63 13.94
C ALA A 175 14.47 0.37 14.75
N ILE A 176 13.37 0.04 14.06
CA ILE A 176 12.07 -0.24 14.71
C ILE A 176 12.15 -1.48 15.62
N ASP A 177 12.78 -2.56 15.14
CA ASP A 177 12.86 -3.81 15.91
C ASP A 177 13.72 -3.67 17.17
N LYS A 178 14.74 -2.79 17.17
CA LYS A 178 15.59 -2.58 18.35
C LYS A 178 14.78 -2.12 19.56
N ALA A 179 13.87 -1.17 19.35
CA ALA A 179 12.98 -0.67 20.39
C ALA A 179 11.93 -1.71 20.80
N LEU A 180 11.32 -2.41 19.84
CA LEU A 180 10.31 -3.44 20.16
C LEU A 180 10.88 -4.62 20.93
N LEU A 181 12.10 -5.05 20.59
CA LEU A 181 12.75 -6.18 21.26
C LEU A 181 13.08 -5.89 22.72
N SER A 182 13.31 -4.63 23.10
CA SER A 182 13.53 -4.29 24.51
C SER A 182 12.23 -4.39 25.30
N SER A 183 11.10 -3.93 24.76
CA SER A 183 9.77 -4.11 25.36
C SER A 183 9.40 -5.59 25.47
N ILE A 184 9.57 -6.37 24.39
CA ILE A 184 9.15 -7.79 24.35
C ILE A 184 9.94 -8.65 25.33
N LYS A 185 11.21 -8.32 25.58
CA LYS A 185 12.06 -9.07 26.54
C LYS A 185 11.67 -8.84 28.00
N LYS A 186 10.95 -7.76 28.32
CA LYS A 186 10.47 -7.51 29.69
C LYS A 186 9.43 -8.55 30.12
N GLU A 187 8.72 -9.15 29.16
CA GLU A 187 7.71 -10.16 29.43
C GLU A 187 8.22 -11.57 29.22
N LYS A 188 8.01 -12.42 30.25
CA LYS A 188 8.62 -13.73 30.39
C LYS A 188 8.36 -14.71 29.24
N TYR A 189 7.26 -14.58 28.50
CA TYR A 189 6.89 -15.53 27.43
C TYR A 189 6.47 -14.88 26.12
N LEU A 190 6.55 -13.55 26.00
CA LEU A 190 6.03 -12.86 24.83
C LEU A 190 6.81 -13.17 23.56
N ALA A 191 8.14 -13.32 23.67
CA ALA A 191 8.98 -13.71 22.53
C ALA A 191 8.60 -15.09 21.97
N SER A 192 8.35 -16.08 22.84
CA SER A 192 7.90 -17.43 22.45
C SER A 192 6.49 -17.41 21.86
N TYR A 193 5.61 -16.59 22.46
CA TYR A 193 4.27 -16.37 21.94
C TYR A 193 4.30 -15.79 20.53
N LEU A 194 5.14 -14.79 20.26
CA LEU A 194 5.28 -14.21 18.92
C LEU A 194 5.86 -15.23 17.92
N ALA A 195 6.86 -16.01 18.32
CA ALA A 195 7.50 -17.02 17.46
C ALA A 195 6.53 -18.10 16.95
N THR A 196 5.58 -18.49 17.81
CA THR A 196 4.61 -19.54 17.50
C THR A 196 3.52 -19.06 16.55
N SER A 197 3.11 -19.94 15.64
CA SER A 197 2.05 -19.65 14.66
C SER A 197 0.71 -20.09 15.23
N PHE A 198 -0.33 -19.28 15.06
CA PHE A 198 -1.70 -19.62 15.38
C PHE A 198 -2.26 -20.64 14.38
N SER A 199 -2.83 -21.71 14.92
CA SER A 199 -3.63 -22.68 14.21
C SER A 199 -4.73 -23.19 15.14
N LEU A 200 -5.84 -23.63 14.55
CA LEU A 200 -6.90 -24.32 15.28
C LEU A 200 -6.59 -25.80 15.29
N ARG A 201 -6.74 -26.44 16.46
CA ARG A 201 -6.67 -27.89 16.62
C ARG A 201 -8.07 -28.50 16.69
N ASN A 202 -8.16 -29.82 16.63
CA ASN A 202 -9.43 -30.52 16.83
C ASN A 202 -10.02 -30.16 18.19
N GLY A 203 -11.32 -29.85 18.22
CA GLY A 203 -12.05 -29.42 19.41
C GLY A 203 -11.97 -27.92 19.73
N GLN A 204 -11.12 -27.15 19.05
CA GLN A 204 -11.03 -25.70 19.26
C GLN A 204 -12.05 -24.95 18.40
N LYS A 205 -12.99 -24.25 19.05
CA LYS A 205 -14.06 -23.50 18.38
C LYS A 205 -13.82 -21.99 18.46
N PRO A 206 -13.65 -21.28 17.33
CA PRO A 206 -13.34 -19.85 17.33
C PRO A 206 -14.39 -18.94 17.98
N HIS A 207 -15.66 -19.35 17.99
CA HIS A 207 -16.74 -18.58 18.61
C HIS A 207 -16.72 -18.65 20.15
N GLU A 208 -16.06 -19.66 20.72
CA GLU A 208 -15.85 -19.79 22.18
C GLU A 208 -14.52 -19.17 22.62
N MET A 209 -13.61 -18.89 21.68
CA MET A 209 -12.28 -18.33 21.97
C MET A 209 -12.36 -16.82 22.25
N LYS A 210 -11.63 -16.41 23.29
CA LYS A 210 -11.33 -14.99 23.56
C LYS A 210 -9.96 -14.67 22.99
N PHE A 211 -9.93 -13.73 22.06
CA PHE A 211 -8.70 -13.24 21.43
C PHE A 211 -8.21 -12.01 22.17
#